data_AF-A0A1Y1N5L2-F1
#
_entry.id   AF-A0A1Y1N5L2-F1
#
_cell.length_a   1.000
_cell.length_b   1.000
_cell.length_c   1.000
_cell.angle_alpha   90.00
_cell.angle_beta   90.00
_cell.angle_gamma   90.00
#
_symmetry.space_group_name_H-M   'P 1'
#
loop_
_entity.id
_entity.type
_entity.pdbx_description
1 polymer ?
#
loop_
_entity_poly.entity_id
_entity_poly.type
_entity_poly.pdbx_seq_one_letter_code
_entity_poly.pdbx_strand_id
1 'polypeptide(L)'
;MMDNDTCFATRHTNNTILLNVYEGIPETLILNVICWILLVLLFALLRSRAWDYGRLALVQSEKWTQLFYKNTEEALIVEENGENALSADSGCCSWFPAVFKIDKERLFLRCGPDASHYLSFQRHLLVLFSIITFLSLCVVLPVNFRGNLQGGPYTFGHTTISNLDPNSQWLWVHVVTSFAFVPLAILIMRRCSSGIPTSTLLSSRTVMVTHISRNHRNIEDIRSYFSVRYPNIQIKDVQMAYRIKDLTQLEEQRESAHEAMSFCVMNNETSMKVQPYGCIICCPWKTKNALEYYTTEEERLRTAVINARRQTAQEPLGIAFITFDTEEAAQYVVHSFVPGTRFHWSVAKAPAPPDIIWENLQVSSRNWYSKAILINCILFFILFFLTTPAIVVTFLNTWTASQEEIIKKASPLLSEFLPTLLLLTMSALMPVIVSYSDQWMSHWTKSEQNFATMQKNLLFLTIYGTDPTLFGVD
;
A
#
# COMPACT_ATOMS: atom_id res chain seq x y z
N MET A 1 -7.32 33.27 63.81
CA MET A 1 -8.20 32.13 63.51
C MET A 1 -7.54 31.35 62.38
N MET A 2 -6.93 30.23 62.75
CA MET A 2 -6.60 29.16 61.82
C MET A 2 -7.92 28.52 61.40
N ASP A 3 -8.07 28.17 60.12
CA ASP A 3 -8.87 27.01 59.76
C ASP A 3 -8.13 26.20 58.70
N ASN A 4 -8.07 24.91 59.02
CA ASN A 4 -7.49 23.80 58.29
C ASN A 4 -8.31 23.51 57.03
N ASP A 5 -7.63 23.38 55.90
CA ASP A 5 -8.03 22.41 54.87
C ASP A 5 -6.80 21.59 54.48
N THR A 6 -6.49 20.62 55.33
CA THR A 6 -5.56 19.54 55.06
C THR A 6 -6.17 18.61 54.02
N CYS A 7 -5.92 18.85 52.73
CA CYS A 7 -6.08 17.81 51.73
C CYS A 7 -5.02 16.72 51.98
N PHE A 8 -5.49 15.51 52.25
CA PHE A 8 -4.72 14.29 52.37
C PHE A 8 -3.75 14.13 51.18
N ALA A 9 -2.47 14.43 51.42
CA ALA A 9 -1.41 13.95 50.56
C ALA A 9 -1.22 12.46 50.85
N THR A 10 -2.02 11.61 50.22
CA THR A 10 -1.73 10.18 50.12
C THR A 10 -0.41 10.07 49.38
N ARG A 11 0.67 9.89 50.15
CA ARG A 11 2.00 9.64 49.65
C ARG A 11 2.02 8.24 49.04
N HIS A 12 1.53 8.13 47.81
CA HIS A 12 1.83 7.00 46.97
C HIS A 12 3.34 7.02 46.73
N THR A 13 4.07 6.16 47.45
CA THR A 13 5.43 5.77 47.06
C THR A 13 5.31 4.96 45.78
N ASN A 14 5.10 5.66 44.66
CA ASN A 14 5.36 5.10 43.36
C ASN A 14 6.87 4.97 43.27
N ASN A 15 7.41 3.83 43.70
CA ASN A 15 8.72 3.36 43.27
C ASN A 15 8.61 3.08 41.76
N THR A 16 8.53 4.14 40.97
CA THR A 16 8.76 4.05 39.54
C THR A 16 10.26 3.85 39.40
N ILE A 17 10.64 2.69 38.86
CA ILE A 17 12.03 2.32 38.56
C ILE A 17 12.59 3.18 37.39
N LEU A 18 11.86 4.21 36.97
CA LEU A 18 12.13 5.03 35.80
C LEU A 18 12.58 6.42 36.26
N LEU A 19 13.84 6.75 35.99
CA LEU A 19 14.36 8.09 36.17
C LEU A 19 13.66 8.99 35.14
N ASN A 20 13.03 10.09 35.56
CA ASN A 20 12.38 11.02 34.62
C ASN A 20 13.41 11.98 34.00
N VAL A 21 14.45 11.43 33.36
CA VAL A 21 15.51 12.19 32.68
C VAL A 21 15.07 12.42 31.24
N TYR A 22 15.21 13.65 30.73
CA TYR A 22 14.82 14.00 29.36
C TYR A 22 13.37 13.57 29.03
N GLU A 23 12.45 13.77 29.98
CA GLU A 23 11.02 13.46 29.81
C GLU A 23 10.73 11.98 29.49
N GLY A 24 11.61 11.05 29.90
CA GLY A 24 11.40 9.62 29.72
C GLY A 24 11.79 9.08 28.34
N ILE A 25 12.51 9.87 27.52
CA ILE A 25 12.94 9.45 26.17
C ILE A 25 13.87 8.22 26.23
N PRO A 26 14.93 8.16 27.07
CA PRO A 26 15.81 6.99 27.15
C PRO A 26 15.06 5.70 27.56
N GLU A 27 14.16 5.81 28.52
CA GLU A 27 13.33 4.72 29.03
C GLU A 27 12.42 4.16 27.92
N THR A 28 11.76 5.06 27.19
CA THR A 28 10.91 4.71 26.04
C THR A 28 11.72 4.04 24.93
N LEU A 29 12.93 4.53 24.64
CA LEU A 29 13.82 3.93 23.66
C LEU A 29 14.24 2.51 24.07
N ILE A 30 14.63 2.29 25.32
CA ILE A 30 15.00 0.97 25.84
C ILE A 30 13.82 -0.01 25.72
N LEU A 31 12.62 0.41 26.12
CA LEU A 31 11.42 -0.42 26.02
C LEU A 31 11.12 -0.78 24.56
N ASN A 32 11.19 0.19 23.65
CA ASN A 32 10.99 -0.04 22.22
C ASN A 32 12.03 -0.99 21.62
N VAL A 33 13.31 -0.89 22.03
CA VAL A 33 14.38 -1.82 21.59
C VAL A 33 14.12 -3.23 22.11
N ILE A 34 13.73 -3.38 23.38
CA ILE A 34 13.37 -4.70 23.95
C ILE A 34 12.19 -5.30 23.20
N CYS A 35 11.13 -4.53 22.97
CA CYS A 35 9.96 -4.96 22.21
C CYS A 35 10.35 -5.38 20.78
N TRP A 36 11.18 -4.57 20.10
CA TRP A 36 11.69 -4.87 18.77
C TRP A 36 12.49 -6.18 18.73
N ILE A 37 13.39 -6.43 19.69
CA ILE A 37 14.14 -7.69 19.79
C ILE A 37 13.19 -8.88 19.97
N LEU A 38 12.18 -8.76 20.84
CA LEU A 38 11.18 -9.80 21.04
C LEU A 38 10.40 -10.10 19.76
N LEU A 39 10.01 -9.07 19.00
CA LEU A 39 9.32 -9.24 17.72
C LEU A 39 10.21 -9.91 16.66
N VAL A 40 11.50 -9.55 16.59
CA VAL A 40 12.46 -10.19 15.68
C VAL A 40 12.67 -11.67 16.05
N LEU A 41 12.76 -11.99 17.34
CA LEU A 41 12.87 -13.37 17.83
C LEU A 41 11.59 -14.17 17.52
N LEU A 42 10.42 -13.58 17.76
CA LEU A 42 9.14 -14.19 17.41
C LEU A 42 9.06 -14.48 15.91
N PHE A 43 9.45 -13.51 15.07
CA PHE A 43 9.50 -13.68 13.62
C PHE A 43 10.45 -14.82 13.22
N ALA A 44 11.64 -14.90 13.81
CA ALA A 44 12.61 -15.97 13.53
C ALA A 44 12.07 -17.36 13.92
N LEU A 45 11.39 -17.47 15.06
CA LEU A 45 10.72 -18.70 15.50
C LEU A 45 9.55 -19.08 14.59
N LEU A 46 8.72 -18.11 14.19
CA LEU A 46 7.63 -18.35 13.25
C LEU A 46 8.14 -18.74 11.87
N ARG A 47 9.16 -18.05 11.34
CA ARG A 47 9.78 -18.37 10.06
C ARG A 47 10.32 -19.79 10.05
N SER A 48 11.08 -20.18 11.07
CA SER A 48 11.67 -21.54 11.14
C SER A 48 10.61 -22.64 11.20
N ARG A 49 9.46 -22.41 11.86
CA ARG A 49 8.36 -23.40 11.91
C ARG A 49 7.42 -23.35 10.71
N ALA A 50 7.20 -22.16 10.14
CA ALA A 50 6.27 -21.95 9.04
C ALA A 50 6.93 -22.16 7.66
N TRP A 51 8.27 -22.25 7.57
CA TRP A 51 8.97 -22.49 6.31
C TRP A 51 8.47 -23.75 5.59
N ASP A 52 8.14 -24.81 6.33
CA ASP A 52 7.59 -26.04 5.75
C ASP A 52 6.16 -25.88 5.18
N TYR A 53 5.32 -25.05 5.80
CA TYR A 53 3.95 -24.76 5.34
C TYR A 53 3.91 -23.67 4.26
N GLY A 54 4.77 -22.66 4.38
CA GLY A 54 4.98 -21.61 3.40
C GLY A 54 5.48 -22.16 2.07
N ARG A 55 6.28 -23.24 2.09
CA ARG A 55 6.70 -23.99 0.88
C ARG A 55 5.50 -24.55 0.11
N LEU A 56 4.52 -25.15 0.80
CA LEU A 56 3.31 -25.69 0.17
C LEU A 56 2.40 -24.59 -0.40
N ALA A 57 2.22 -23.49 0.33
CA ALA A 57 1.42 -22.35 -0.13
C ALA A 57 2.08 -21.56 -1.28
N LEU A 58 3.42 -21.39 -1.23
CA LEU A 58 4.19 -20.75 -2.29
C LEU A 58 4.25 -21.60 -3.56
N VAL A 59 4.36 -22.94 -3.47
CA VAL A 59 4.31 -23.82 -4.66
C VAL A 59 2.93 -23.74 -5.34
N GLN A 60 1.86 -23.54 -4.58
CA GLN A 60 0.51 -23.37 -5.12
C GLN A 60 0.31 -21.99 -5.78
N SER A 61 0.90 -20.94 -5.20
CA SER A 61 1.02 -19.59 -5.77
C SER A 61 1.94 -19.55 -7.01
N GLU A 62 3.04 -20.29 -6.99
CA GLU A 62 4.00 -20.38 -8.09
C GLU A 62 3.41 -21.08 -9.30
N LYS A 63 2.47 -22.01 -9.13
CA LYS A 63 1.69 -22.57 -10.25
C LYS A 63 0.99 -21.48 -11.07
N TRP A 64 0.52 -20.42 -10.42
CA TRP A 64 -0.09 -19.26 -11.09
C TRP A 64 0.95 -18.37 -11.76
N THR A 65 2.08 -18.08 -11.12
CA THR A 65 3.15 -17.26 -11.74
C THR A 65 3.87 -18.00 -12.87
N GLN A 66 4.11 -19.31 -12.75
CA GLN A 66 4.72 -20.17 -13.77
C GLN A 66 3.89 -20.26 -15.05
N LEU A 67 2.56 -20.11 -14.97
CA LEU A 67 1.67 -20.00 -16.13
C LEU A 67 1.89 -18.69 -16.93
N PHE A 68 2.39 -17.63 -16.29
CA PHE A 68 2.71 -16.35 -16.94
C PHE A 68 4.16 -16.27 -17.45
N TYR A 69 5.10 -16.98 -16.84
CA TYR A 69 6.54 -16.93 -17.17
C TYR A 69 7.03 -18.08 -18.08
N LYS A 70 6.14 -18.90 -18.64
CA LYS A 70 6.48 -20.14 -19.34
C LYS A 70 7.36 -20.01 -20.61
N ASN A 71 7.71 -18.81 -21.07
CA ASN A 71 8.40 -18.62 -22.35
C ASN A 71 9.79 -17.96 -22.29
N THR A 72 10.56 -18.15 -21.22
CA THR A 72 11.99 -17.75 -21.26
C THR A 72 12.89 -18.79 -20.62
N GLU A 73 13.97 -19.13 -21.31
CA GLU A 73 15.11 -19.94 -20.85
C GLU A 73 15.67 -19.47 -19.48
N GLU A 74 15.32 -18.25 -19.04
CA GLU A 74 15.61 -17.70 -17.71
C GLU A 74 15.01 -18.49 -16.54
N ALA A 75 13.87 -19.17 -16.72
CA ALA A 75 13.26 -19.96 -15.64
C ALA A 75 14.10 -21.18 -15.23
N LEU A 76 14.82 -21.78 -16.19
CA LEU A 76 15.73 -22.90 -15.93
C LEU A 76 16.97 -22.48 -15.13
N ILE A 77 17.43 -21.23 -15.32
CA ILE A 77 18.55 -20.66 -14.54
C ILE A 77 18.11 -20.35 -13.10
N VAL A 78 16.83 -20.05 -12.88
CA VAL A 78 16.25 -19.80 -11.55
C VAL A 78 16.12 -21.08 -10.73
N GLU A 79 15.77 -22.21 -11.34
CA GLU A 79 15.74 -23.51 -10.64
C GLU A 79 17.14 -23.95 -10.21
N GLU A 80 18.15 -23.85 -11.08
CA GLU A 80 19.53 -24.29 -10.79
C GLU A 80 20.23 -23.43 -9.71
N ASN A 81 19.88 -22.14 -9.61
CA ASN A 81 20.36 -21.26 -8.53
C ASN A 81 19.48 -21.30 -7.27
N GLY A 82 18.21 -21.71 -7.39
CA GLY A 82 17.31 -21.89 -6.26
C GLY A 82 17.85 -22.93 -5.29
N GLU A 83 18.27 -24.10 -5.80
CA GLU A 83 18.83 -25.20 -4.99
C GLU A 83 20.12 -24.81 -4.25
N ASN A 84 20.96 -23.98 -4.87
CA ASN A 84 22.20 -23.47 -4.26
C ASN A 84 21.95 -22.38 -3.20
N ALA A 85 20.93 -21.54 -3.37
CA ALA A 85 20.50 -20.57 -2.35
C ALA A 85 19.75 -21.23 -1.18
N LEU A 86 19.02 -22.33 -1.45
CA LEU A 86 18.24 -23.11 -0.49
C LEU A 86 19.12 -23.85 0.54
N SER A 87 20.37 -24.14 0.21
CA SER A 87 21.30 -24.88 1.07
C SER A 87 21.99 -24.00 2.13
N ALA A 88 21.92 -22.67 2.00
CA ALA A 88 22.67 -21.73 2.84
C ALA A 88 21.90 -21.16 4.05
N ASP A 89 20.59 -21.43 4.18
CA ASP A 89 19.70 -20.74 5.13
C ASP A 89 19.15 -21.68 6.23
N SER A 90 20.02 -22.53 6.81
CA SER A 90 19.66 -23.48 7.88
C SER A 90 19.68 -22.89 9.30
N GLY A 91 20.06 -21.62 9.47
CA GLY A 91 20.11 -20.94 10.76
C GLY A 91 18.87 -20.11 11.07
N CYS A 92 18.42 -20.09 12.32
CA CYS A 92 17.27 -19.28 12.78
C CYS A 92 17.41 -17.78 12.42
N CYS A 93 18.65 -17.26 12.32
CA CYS A 93 18.96 -15.86 12.03
C CYS A 93 19.84 -15.65 10.79
N SER A 94 20.11 -16.67 9.97
CA SER A 94 20.98 -16.52 8.78
C SER A 94 20.39 -15.59 7.72
N TRP A 95 19.07 -15.43 7.72
CA TRP A 95 18.34 -14.52 6.84
C TRP A 95 18.73 -13.05 7.04
N PHE A 96 19.06 -12.62 8.27
CA PHE A 96 19.27 -11.20 8.58
C PHE A 96 20.57 -10.65 7.95
N PRO A 97 21.75 -11.29 8.12
CA PRO A 97 22.96 -10.89 7.38
C PRO A 97 22.83 -11.07 5.86
N ALA A 98 22.02 -12.03 5.40
CA ALA A 98 21.82 -12.28 3.98
C ALA A 98 21.17 -11.07 3.28
N VAL A 99 20.22 -10.38 3.93
CA VAL A 99 19.57 -9.17 3.38
C VAL A 99 20.57 -8.08 3.00
N PHE A 100 21.63 -7.90 3.79
CA PHE A 100 22.66 -6.88 3.51
C PHE A 100 23.66 -7.30 2.43
N LYS A 101 23.71 -8.60 2.06
CA LYS A 101 24.61 -9.14 1.04
C LYS A 101 23.99 -9.23 -0.36
N ILE A 102 22.72 -8.84 -0.53
CA ILE A 102 22.04 -8.93 -1.82
C ILE A 102 22.55 -7.83 -2.77
N ASP A 103 23.01 -8.25 -3.95
CA ASP A 103 23.45 -7.35 -5.01
C ASP A 103 22.27 -6.65 -5.71
N LYS A 104 22.47 -5.39 -6.12
CA LYS A 104 21.46 -4.58 -6.80
C LYS A 104 21.01 -5.18 -8.14
N GLU A 105 21.92 -5.80 -8.88
CA GLU A 105 21.62 -6.43 -10.17
C GLU A 105 20.70 -7.65 -10.01
N ARG A 106 21.01 -8.51 -9.02
CA ARG A 106 20.15 -9.64 -8.65
C ARG A 106 18.76 -9.18 -8.20
N LEU A 107 18.70 -8.09 -7.44
CA LEU A 107 17.44 -7.48 -7.01
C LEU A 107 16.63 -6.96 -8.21
N PHE A 108 17.28 -6.30 -9.16
CA PHE A 108 16.64 -5.78 -10.37
C PHE A 108 16.05 -6.90 -11.23
N LEU A 109 16.82 -7.98 -11.47
CA LEU A 109 16.38 -9.12 -12.26
C LEU A 109 15.23 -9.90 -11.58
N ARG A 110 15.28 -10.05 -10.25
CA ARG A 110 14.30 -10.86 -9.52
C ARG A 110 13.02 -10.11 -9.13
N CYS A 111 13.15 -8.86 -8.69
CA CYS A 111 12.04 -8.07 -8.14
C CYS A 111 11.56 -6.96 -9.08
N GLY A 112 12.26 -6.72 -10.19
CA GLY A 112 11.93 -5.70 -11.17
C GLY A 112 12.46 -4.29 -10.85
N PRO A 113 12.21 -3.34 -11.76
CA PRO A 113 12.71 -1.96 -11.65
C PRO A 113 12.11 -1.20 -10.47
N ASP A 114 10.82 -1.36 -10.20
CA ASP A 114 10.09 -0.58 -9.18
C ASP A 114 10.59 -0.90 -7.76
N ALA A 115 10.83 -2.17 -7.45
CA ALA A 115 11.39 -2.59 -6.15
C ALA A 115 12.83 -2.06 -5.97
N SER A 116 13.62 -2.08 -7.05
CA SER A 116 14.97 -1.50 -7.06
C SER A 116 14.95 0.02 -6.83
N HIS A 117 14.01 0.73 -7.45
CA HIS A 117 13.80 2.17 -7.24
C HIS A 117 13.46 2.47 -5.78
N TYR A 118 12.50 1.75 -5.20
CA TYR A 118 12.07 1.94 -3.81
C TYR A 118 13.22 1.70 -2.81
N LEU A 119 13.98 0.61 -2.97
CA LEU A 119 15.11 0.32 -2.09
C LEU A 119 16.28 1.29 -2.28
N SER A 120 16.51 1.74 -3.52
CA SER A 120 17.46 2.82 -3.79
C SER A 120 17.05 4.12 -3.09
N PHE A 121 15.77 4.49 -3.16
CA PHE A 121 15.21 5.65 -2.46
C PHE A 121 15.43 5.56 -0.96
N GLN A 122 15.08 4.43 -0.34
CA GLN A 122 15.29 4.22 1.09
C GLN A 122 16.76 4.32 1.51
N ARG A 123 17.68 3.78 0.70
CA ARG A 123 19.12 3.88 0.96
C ARG A 123 19.62 5.34 0.91
N HIS A 124 19.19 6.13 -0.06
CA HIS A 124 19.57 7.53 -0.16
C HIS A 124 18.97 8.37 0.97
N LEU A 125 17.74 8.04 1.39
CA LEU A 125 17.08 8.65 2.55
C LEU A 125 17.87 8.39 3.85
N LEU A 126 18.33 7.16 4.06
CA LEU A 126 19.20 6.81 5.19
C LEU A 126 20.52 7.59 5.18
N VAL A 127 21.15 7.74 4.01
CA VAL A 127 22.39 8.53 3.87
C VAL A 127 22.13 10.00 4.18
N LEU A 128 21.05 10.58 3.66
CA LEU A 128 20.65 11.97 3.92
C LEU A 128 20.44 12.20 5.42
N PHE A 129 19.61 11.38 6.07
CA PHE A 129 19.36 11.52 7.51
C PHE A 129 20.61 11.26 8.36
N SER A 130 21.51 10.38 7.93
CA SER A 130 22.78 10.17 8.63
C SER A 130 23.66 11.41 8.60
N ILE A 131 23.74 12.11 7.47
CA ILE A 131 24.49 13.37 7.34
C ILE A 131 23.84 14.48 8.17
N ILE A 132 22.52 14.63 8.08
CA ILE A 132 21.76 15.63 8.86
C ILE A 132 21.95 15.37 10.36
N THR A 133 21.84 14.12 10.80
CA THR A 133 22.00 13.73 12.21
C THR A 133 23.42 14.02 12.68
N PHE A 134 24.44 13.67 11.90
CA PHE A 134 25.83 13.97 12.23
C PHE A 134 26.06 15.48 12.38
N LEU A 135 25.60 16.30 11.41
CA LEU A 135 25.74 17.76 11.51
C LEU A 135 24.98 18.33 12.71
N SER A 136 23.79 17.80 12.99
CA SER A 136 22.97 18.23 14.12
C SER A 136 23.65 17.91 15.45
N LEU A 137 24.26 16.73 15.59
CA LEU A 137 24.99 16.35 16.80
C LEU A 137 26.31 17.12 16.98
N CYS A 138 27.02 17.44 15.89
CA CYS A 138 28.32 18.09 15.97
C CYS A 138 28.25 19.62 16.02
N VAL A 139 27.18 20.23 15.49
CA VAL A 139 27.06 21.70 15.37
C VAL A 139 25.87 22.23 16.14
N VAL A 140 24.66 21.76 15.81
CA VAL A 140 23.41 22.32 16.36
C VAL A 140 23.28 22.03 17.86
N LEU A 141 23.54 20.79 18.28
CA LEU A 141 23.40 20.38 19.67
C LEU A 141 24.37 21.10 20.62
N PRO A 142 25.69 21.22 20.33
CA PRO A 142 26.59 22.01 21.16
C PRO A 142 26.22 23.50 21.24
N VAL A 143 25.64 24.06 20.17
CA VAL A 143 25.13 25.43 20.17
C VAL A 143 23.94 25.56 21.11
N ASN A 144 22.98 24.62 21.09
CA ASN A 144 21.84 24.62 22.02
C ASN A 144 22.28 24.57 23.48
N PHE A 145 23.32 23.80 23.80
CA PHE A 145 23.89 23.74 25.15
C PHE A 145 24.64 25.00 25.61
N ARG A 146 24.86 26.00 24.74
CA ARG A 146 25.37 27.32 25.15
C ARG A 146 24.30 28.16 25.86
N GLY A 147 23.04 27.80 25.67
CA GLY A 147 21.91 28.47 26.29
C GLY A 147 21.78 28.20 27.79
N ASN A 148 21.01 29.05 28.47
CA ASN A 148 20.75 28.96 29.90
C ASN A 148 19.28 29.25 30.25
N LEU A 149 18.38 29.30 29.26
CA LEU A 149 16.97 29.65 29.46
C LEU A 149 16.09 28.48 29.91
N GLN A 150 16.48 27.24 29.61
CA GLN A 150 15.74 26.04 30.02
C GLN A 150 16.28 25.48 31.35
N GLY A 151 15.46 24.70 32.06
CA GLY A 151 15.61 24.33 33.48
C GLY A 151 16.83 23.48 33.89
N GLY A 152 16.62 22.37 34.62
CA GLY A 152 17.74 21.55 35.14
C GLY A 152 18.55 20.83 34.05
N PRO A 153 19.77 20.35 34.35
CA PRO A 153 20.71 19.73 33.38
C PRO A 153 20.19 18.47 32.69
N TYR A 154 19.06 17.93 33.16
CA TYR A 154 18.42 16.72 32.66
C TYR A 154 17.06 16.99 31.98
N THR A 155 16.75 18.25 31.70
CA THR A 155 15.50 18.62 31.01
C THR A 155 15.70 18.63 29.50
N PHE A 156 14.71 18.14 28.73
CA PHE A 156 14.80 18.03 27.28
C PHE A 156 14.99 19.40 26.59
N GLY A 157 14.35 20.44 27.14
CA GLY A 157 14.48 21.81 26.65
C GLY A 157 15.93 22.29 26.45
N HIS A 158 16.89 21.84 27.28
CA HIS A 158 18.31 22.19 27.15
C HIS A 158 18.94 21.81 25.80
N THR A 159 18.39 20.79 25.14
CA THR A 159 18.91 20.28 23.86
C THR A 159 18.32 20.98 22.65
N THR A 160 17.41 21.94 22.85
CA THR A 160 16.62 22.57 21.79
C THR A 160 16.91 24.06 21.64
N ILE A 161 16.39 24.67 20.56
CA ILE A 161 16.55 26.11 20.30
C ILE A 161 15.97 26.99 21.41
N SER A 162 15.00 26.49 22.19
CA SER A 162 14.35 27.25 23.27
C SER A 162 15.27 27.54 24.47
N ASN A 163 16.46 26.92 24.51
CA ASN A 163 17.48 27.21 25.52
C ASN A 163 18.28 28.48 25.21
N LEU A 164 18.28 28.93 23.95
CA LEU A 164 19.03 30.10 23.49
C LEU A 164 18.27 31.40 23.71
N ASP A 165 19.00 32.45 24.10
CA ASP A 165 18.43 33.80 24.20
C ASP A 165 17.88 34.28 22.84
N PRO A 166 16.65 34.83 22.78
CA PRO A 166 16.06 35.33 21.54
C PRO A 166 16.89 36.40 20.80
N ASN A 167 17.76 37.13 21.50
CA ASN A 167 18.63 38.15 20.93
C ASN A 167 20.03 37.62 20.57
N SER A 168 20.28 36.33 20.77
CA SER A 168 21.57 35.70 20.54
C SER A 168 21.89 35.54 19.06
N GLN A 169 23.13 35.89 18.67
CA GLN A 169 23.63 35.65 17.31
C GLN A 169 23.73 34.15 16.97
N TRP A 170 23.76 33.27 17.97
CA TRP A 170 23.81 31.82 17.78
C TRP A 170 22.59 31.24 17.05
N LEU A 171 21.44 31.93 17.10
CA LEU A 171 20.23 31.54 16.35
C LEU A 171 20.46 31.49 14.84
N TRP A 172 21.37 32.31 14.29
CA TRP A 172 21.72 32.29 12.87
C TRP A 172 22.33 30.96 12.43
N VAL A 173 22.95 30.19 13.34
CA VAL A 173 23.46 28.85 13.00
C VAL A 173 22.31 27.94 12.58
N HIS A 174 21.15 27.99 13.24
CA HIS A 174 19.97 27.21 12.88
C HIS A 174 19.39 27.62 11.53
N VAL A 175 19.35 28.92 11.26
CA VAL A 175 18.88 29.46 9.97
C VAL A 175 19.78 28.96 8.84
N VAL A 176 21.10 29.16 8.97
CA VAL A 176 22.08 28.76 7.95
C VAL A 176 22.07 27.24 7.73
N THR A 177 22.05 26.44 8.81
CA THR A 177 22.00 24.97 8.69
C THR A 177 20.69 24.47 8.07
N SER A 178 19.54 25.07 8.39
CA SER A 178 18.25 24.74 7.78
C SER A 178 18.25 25.03 6.28
N PHE A 179 18.74 26.21 5.87
CA PHE A 179 18.89 26.55 4.45
C PHE A 179 19.93 25.67 3.73
N ALA A 180 20.95 25.17 4.42
CA ALA A 180 21.93 24.24 3.86
C ALA A 180 21.39 22.81 3.69
N PHE A 181 20.46 22.37 4.53
CA PHE A 181 19.85 21.04 4.41
C PHE A 181 18.96 20.87 3.18
N VAL A 182 18.31 21.95 2.71
CA VAL A 182 17.46 21.90 1.51
C VAL A 182 18.24 21.51 0.23
N PRO A 183 19.32 22.21 -0.18
CA PRO A 183 20.10 21.82 -1.34
C PRO A 183 20.79 20.46 -1.14
N LEU A 184 21.22 20.12 0.08
CA LEU A 184 21.76 18.80 0.39
C LEU A 184 20.74 17.68 0.09
N ALA A 185 19.50 17.86 0.54
CA ALA A 185 18.41 16.93 0.26
C ALA A 185 18.17 16.82 -1.25
N ILE A 186 18.07 17.94 -1.97
CA ILE A 186 17.87 17.95 -3.42
C ILE A 186 19.01 17.20 -4.14
N LEU A 187 20.27 17.43 -3.77
CA LEU A 187 21.44 16.79 -4.40
C LEU A 187 21.45 15.27 -4.21
N ILE A 188 21.20 14.81 -2.96
CA ILE A 188 21.18 13.37 -2.64
C ILE A 188 19.98 12.69 -3.32
N MET A 189 18.80 13.30 -3.26
CA MET A 189 17.59 12.74 -3.86
C MET A 189 17.65 12.73 -5.39
N ARG A 190 18.27 13.73 -6.03
CA ARG A 190 18.47 13.74 -7.49
C ARG A 190 19.35 12.60 -7.96
N ARG A 191 20.38 12.23 -7.17
CA ARG A 191 21.26 11.09 -7.45
C ARG A 191 20.53 9.74 -7.39
N CYS A 192 19.46 9.63 -6.59
CA CYS A 192 18.61 8.45 -6.56
C CYS A 192 17.87 8.23 -7.89
N SER A 193 17.47 9.31 -8.58
CA SER A 193 16.63 9.24 -9.79
C SER A 193 17.41 9.01 -11.08
N SER A 194 18.73 9.23 -11.11
CA SER A 194 19.51 9.30 -12.35
C SER A 194 20.14 7.97 -12.81
N GLY A 195 20.00 6.89 -12.04
CA GLY A 195 20.86 5.71 -12.17
C GLY A 195 20.19 4.38 -12.54
N ILE A 196 18.87 4.34 -12.79
CA ILE A 196 18.16 3.07 -12.97
C ILE A 196 17.33 3.10 -14.27
N PRO A 197 17.51 2.14 -15.19
CA PRO A 197 16.79 2.09 -16.46
C PRO A 197 15.30 1.78 -16.24
N THR A 198 14.42 2.56 -16.88
CA THR A 198 12.98 2.32 -16.91
C THR A 198 12.67 1.14 -17.84
N SER A 199 12.68 -0.08 -17.33
CA SER A 199 12.38 -1.27 -18.14
C SER A 199 10.87 -1.54 -18.20
N THR A 200 10.26 -1.41 -19.39
CA THR A 200 8.98 -2.06 -19.75
C THR A 200 8.98 -2.52 -21.21
N LEU A 201 9.87 -3.49 -21.55
CA LEU A 201 10.21 -3.88 -22.93
C LEU A 201 9.05 -4.29 -23.86
N LEU A 202 7.93 -4.79 -23.33
CA LEU A 202 6.75 -5.14 -24.14
C LEU A 202 5.73 -3.99 -24.23
N SER A 203 5.36 -3.41 -23.08
CA SER A 203 4.43 -2.27 -23.02
C SER A 203 4.94 -1.06 -23.79
N SER A 204 6.26 -0.94 -23.94
CA SER A 204 6.87 0.19 -24.61
C SER A 204 6.58 0.27 -26.11
N ARG A 205 6.22 -0.86 -26.74
CA ARG A 205 5.84 -0.94 -28.16
C ARG A 205 4.33 -0.88 -28.40
N THR A 206 3.53 -0.88 -27.33
CA THR A 206 2.07 -0.92 -27.40
C THR A 206 1.47 0.42 -27.02
N VAL A 207 0.45 0.82 -27.76
CA VAL A 207 -0.27 2.07 -27.57
C VAL A 207 -1.73 1.75 -27.28
N MET A 208 -2.30 2.42 -26.29
CA MET A 208 -3.71 2.34 -25.93
C MET A 208 -4.46 3.45 -26.67
N VAL A 209 -5.51 3.06 -27.39
CA VAL A 209 -6.44 3.97 -28.08
C VAL A 209 -7.76 3.94 -27.36
N THR A 210 -8.29 5.10 -26.99
CA THR A 210 -9.57 5.24 -26.26
C THR A 210 -10.55 6.14 -27.03
N HIS A 211 -11.80 6.19 -26.55
CA HIS A 211 -12.90 6.95 -27.16
C HIS A 211 -13.27 6.48 -28.58
N ILE A 212 -13.12 5.18 -28.85
CA ILE A 212 -13.55 4.59 -30.12
C ILE A 212 -15.08 4.51 -30.17
N SER A 213 -15.66 5.24 -31.12
CA SER A 213 -17.10 5.26 -31.41
C SER A 213 -17.61 3.88 -31.78
N ARG A 214 -18.86 3.56 -31.39
CA ARG A 214 -19.47 2.22 -31.56
C ARG A 214 -19.36 1.66 -32.98
N ASN A 215 -19.54 2.51 -33.99
CA ASN A 215 -19.52 2.11 -35.39
C ASN A 215 -18.13 1.70 -35.91
N HIS A 216 -17.06 2.04 -35.18
CA HIS A 216 -15.67 1.80 -35.56
C HIS A 216 -14.94 0.87 -34.59
N ARG A 217 -15.69 0.11 -33.78
CA ARG A 217 -15.13 -0.87 -32.84
C ARG A 217 -14.85 -2.20 -33.53
N ASN A 218 -14.12 -2.12 -34.64
CA ASN A 218 -13.67 -3.28 -35.37
C ASN A 218 -12.15 -3.21 -35.59
N ILE A 219 -11.49 -4.36 -35.59
CA ILE A 219 -10.04 -4.49 -35.71
C ILE A 219 -9.58 -3.95 -37.07
N GLU A 220 -10.31 -4.26 -38.15
CA GLU A 220 -9.94 -3.84 -39.51
C GLU A 220 -10.05 -2.31 -39.69
N ASP A 221 -11.06 -1.67 -39.10
CA ASP A 221 -11.25 -0.21 -39.16
C ASP A 221 -10.07 0.51 -38.49
N ILE A 222 -9.69 0.06 -37.31
CA ILE A 222 -8.57 0.63 -36.54
C ILE A 222 -7.27 0.39 -37.30
N ARG A 223 -7.02 -0.83 -37.77
CA ARG A 223 -5.83 -1.16 -38.55
C ARG A 223 -5.75 -0.30 -39.81
N SER A 224 -6.84 -0.15 -40.55
CA SER A 224 -6.90 0.67 -41.76
C SER A 224 -6.63 2.15 -41.47
N TYR A 225 -7.22 2.68 -40.40
CA TYR A 225 -7.01 4.07 -39.98
C TYR A 225 -5.53 4.36 -39.69
N PHE A 226 -4.87 3.52 -38.88
CA PHE A 226 -3.46 3.74 -38.53
C PHE A 226 -2.51 3.47 -39.69
N SER A 227 -2.79 2.49 -40.56
CA SER A 227 -2.01 2.23 -41.77
C SER A 227 -2.06 3.40 -42.76
N VAL A 228 -3.22 4.05 -42.94
CA VAL A 228 -3.35 5.22 -43.81
C VAL A 228 -2.65 6.44 -43.19
N ARG A 229 -2.75 6.60 -41.86
CA ARG A 229 -2.17 7.76 -41.16
C ARG A 229 -0.65 7.66 -41.03
N TYR A 230 -0.12 6.45 -40.86
CA TYR A 230 1.30 6.17 -40.61
C TYR A 230 1.80 5.06 -41.56
N PRO A 231 1.93 5.33 -42.87
CA PRO A 231 2.23 4.30 -43.87
C PRO A 231 3.61 3.65 -43.69
N ASN A 232 4.55 4.34 -43.04
CA ASN A 232 5.91 3.85 -42.81
C ASN A 232 6.06 3.07 -41.50
N ILE A 233 4.98 2.92 -40.71
CA ILE A 233 5.01 2.25 -39.42
C ILE A 233 4.26 0.91 -39.53
N GLN A 234 4.96 -0.19 -39.24
CA GLN A 234 4.33 -1.51 -39.25
C GLN A 234 3.59 -1.80 -37.95
N ILE A 235 2.34 -2.25 -38.10
CA ILE A 235 1.46 -2.70 -37.02
C ILE A 235 1.57 -4.23 -36.92
N LYS A 236 2.08 -4.74 -35.79
CA LYS A 236 2.14 -6.18 -35.52
C LYS A 236 0.78 -6.74 -35.16
N ASP A 237 0.13 -6.13 -34.18
CA ASP A 237 -1.11 -6.66 -33.63
C ASP A 237 -2.06 -5.54 -33.19
N VAL A 238 -3.36 -5.84 -33.21
CA VAL A 238 -4.43 -4.95 -32.75
C VAL A 238 -5.41 -5.78 -31.95
N GLN A 239 -5.58 -5.44 -30.67
CA GLN A 239 -6.50 -6.14 -29.77
C GLN A 239 -7.55 -5.18 -29.22
N MET A 240 -8.82 -5.60 -29.25
CA MET A 240 -9.91 -4.85 -28.63
C MET A 240 -10.04 -5.21 -27.15
N ALA A 241 -10.37 -4.24 -26.31
CA ALA A 241 -10.77 -4.50 -24.94
C ALA A 241 -12.26 -4.85 -24.88
N TYR A 242 -12.64 -5.72 -23.95
CA TYR A 242 -14.02 -6.19 -23.80
C TYR A 242 -14.55 -5.99 -22.38
N ARG A 243 -15.87 -6.02 -22.24
CA ARG A 243 -16.55 -5.91 -20.95
C ARG A 243 -16.46 -7.25 -20.20
N ILE A 244 -15.40 -7.46 -19.43
CA ILE A 244 -15.16 -8.77 -18.81
C ILE A 244 -15.59 -8.89 -17.35
N LYS A 245 -16.05 -7.83 -16.69
CA LYS A 245 -16.31 -7.85 -15.22
C LYS A 245 -17.18 -9.03 -14.77
N ASP A 246 -18.33 -9.21 -15.42
CA ASP A 246 -19.27 -10.28 -15.05
C ASP A 246 -18.71 -11.67 -15.43
N LEU A 247 -17.93 -11.74 -16.51
CA LEU A 247 -17.25 -12.96 -16.94
C LEU A 247 -16.15 -13.37 -15.94
N THR A 248 -15.33 -12.43 -15.47
CA THR A 248 -14.30 -12.68 -14.45
C THR A 248 -14.93 -13.21 -13.17
N GLN A 249 -16.05 -12.61 -12.72
CA GLN A 249 -16.75 -13.06 -11.51
C GLN A 249 -17.32 -14.48 -11.67
N LEU A 250 -17.88 -14.82 -12.84
CA LEU A 250 -18.36 -16.18 -13.12
C LEU A 250 -17.21 -17.19 -13.19
N GLU A 251 -16.06 -16.81 -13.73
CA GLU A 251 -14.86 -17.66 -13.78
C GLU A 251 -14.32 -17.93 -12.37
N GLU A 252 -14.22 -16.91 -11.52
CA GLU A 252 -13.77 -17.04 -10.13
C GLU A 252 -14.71 -17.97 -9.32
N GLN A 253 -16.02 -17.84 -9.53
CA GLN A 253 -17.00 -18.75 -8.93
C GLN A 253 -16.81 -20.19 -9.44
N ARG A 254 -16.55 -20.37 -10.74
CA ARG A 254 -16.31 -21.69 -11.35
C ARG A 254 -15.04 -22.33 -10.79
N GLU A 255 -13.95 -21.58 -10.68
CA GLU A 255 -12.69 -22.04 -10.11
C GLU A 255 -12.86 -22.43 -8.64
N SER A 256 -13.53 -21.59 -7.85
CA SER A 256 -13.83 -21.90 -6.44
C SER A 256 -14.66 -23.19 -6.29
N ALA A 257 -15.67 -23.38 -7.14
CA ALA A 257 -16.46 -24.61 -7.17
C ALA A 257 -15.62 -25.83 -7.60
N HIS A 258 -14.71 -25.66 -8.56
CA HIS A 258 -13.82 -26.70 -9.05
C HIS A 258 -12.77 -27.12 -7.99
N GLU A 259 -12.21 -26.18 -7.24
CA GLU A 259 -11.31 -26.46 -6.12
C GLU A 259 -12.04 -27.21 -5.00
N ALA A 260 -13.25 -26.78 -4.66
CA ALA A 260 -14.07 -27.45 -3.67
C ALA A 260 -14.46 -28.88 -4.10
N MET A 261 -14.79 -29.08 -5.38
CA MET A 261 -15.00 -30.39 -5.98
C MET A 261 -13.74 -31.26 -5.88
N SER A 262 -12.58 -30.73 -6.29
CA SER A 262 -11.30 -31.43 -6.26
C SER A 262 -10.94 -31.87 -4.85
N PHE A 263 -11.18 -31.01 -3.85
CA PHE A 263 -11.01 -31.32 -2.44
C PHE A 263 -11.92 -32.47 -1.96
N CYS A 264 -13.20 -32.48 -2.37
CA CYS A 264 -14.11 -33.57 -2.07
C CYS A 264 -13.65 -34.91 -2.67
N VAL A 265 -13.13 -34.89 -3.91
CA VAL A 265 -12.59 -36.09 -4.58
C VAL A 265 -11.35 -36.61 -3.87
N MET A 266 -10.40 -35.72 -3.53
CA MET A 266 -9.13 -36.09 -2.89
C MET A 266 -9.31 -36.70 -1.50
N ASN A 267 -10.25 -36.18 -0.71
CA ASN A 267 -10.46 -36.64 0.66
C ASN A 267 -11.35 -37.87 0.77
N ASN A 268 -11.97 -38.31 -0.33
CA ASN A 268 -12.70 -39.58 -0.49
C ASN A 268 -13.62 -39.99 0.69
N GLU A 269 -14.13 -39.02 1.45
CA GLU A 269 -15.12 -39.26 2.50
C GLU A 269 -16.51 -39.05 1.92
N THR A 270 -17.22 -40.15 1.70
CA THR A 270 -18.62 -40.19 1.22
C THR A 270 -19.62 -39.48 2.15
N SER A 271 -19.17 -38.98 3.30
CA SER A 271 -19.94 -38.28 4.33
C SER A 271 -19.90 -36.75 4.21
N MET A 272 -19.07 -36.17 3.34
CA MET A 272 -18.97 -34.71 3.23
C MET A 272 -20.29 -34.09 2.77
N LYS A 273 -20.81 -33.20 3.63
CA LYS A 273 -22.06 -32.51 3.41
C LYS A 273 -21.80 -31.02 3.30
N VAL A 274 -22.44 -30.40 2.32
CA VAL A 274 -22.43 -28.94 2.13
C VAL A 274 -23.82 -28.39 2.45
N GLN A 275 -23.85 -27.17 2.99
CA GLN A 275 -25.06 -26.38 3.15
C GLN A 275 -24.95 -25.14 2.24
N PRO A 276 -25.53 -25.18 1.02
CA PRO A 276 -25.40 -24.10 0.05
C PRO A 276 -26.07 -22.78 0.47
N TYR A 277 -27.11 -22.88 1.31
CA TYR A 277 -27.92 -21.74 1.72
C TYR A 277 -28.17 -21.76 3.23
N GLY A 278 -28.11 -20.58 3.83
CA GLY A 278 -28.41 -20.37 5.25
C GLY A 278 -27.16 -20.25 6.13
N CYS A 279 -27.42 -19.92 7.39
CA CYS A 279 -26.40 -19.71 8.41
C CYS A 279 -26.19 -20.99 9.22
N ILE A 280 -24.94 -21.41 9.39
CA ILE A 280 -24.54 -22.60 10.16
C ILE A 280 -25.11 -22.58 11.59
N ILE A 281 -25.26 -21.39 12.17
CA ILE A 281 -25.66 -21.19 13.57
C ILE A 281 -27.18 -21.01 13.70
N CYS A 282 -27.83 -20.41 12.70
CA CYS A 282 -29.17 -19.87 12.81
C CYS A 282 -30.24 -20.82 12.25
N CYS A 283 -29.92 -21.53 11.16
CA CYS A 283 -30.87 -22.37 10.44
C CYS A 283 -30.14 -23.56 9.79
N PRO A 284 -30.19 -24.77 10.37
CA PRO A 284 -29.69 -25.97 9.72
C PRO A 284 -30.67 -26.37 8.59
N TRP A 285 -30.45 -25.88 7.38
CA TRP A 285 -31.23 -26.29 6.20
C TRP A 285 -30.74 -27.64 5.68
N LYS A 286 -31.48 -28.22 4.73
CA LYS A 286 -31.18 -29.51 4.09
C LYS A 286 -29.74 -29.55 3.57
N THR A 287 -28.91 -30.35 4.22
CA THR A 287 -27.55 -30.64 3.79
C THR A 287 -27.58 -31.55 2.56
N LYS A 288 -26.70 -31.27 1.59
CA LYS A 288 -26.55 -32.07 0.37
C LYS A 288 -25.19 -32.74 0.35
N ASN A 289 -25.05 -33.81 -0.44
CA ASN A 289 -23.74 -34.38 -0.71
C ASN A 289 -22.87 -33.32 -1.39
N ALA A 290 -21.68 -33.06 -0.82
CA ALA A 290 -20.82 -31.99 -1.28
C ALA A 290 -20.29 -32.24 -2.70
N LEU A 291 -19.89 -33.48 -3.01
CA LEU A 291 -19.37 -33.84 -4.32
C LEU A 291 -20.42 -33.67 -5.42
N GLU A 292 -21.63 -34.19 -5.21
CA GLU A 292 -22.74 -34.06 -6.16
C GLU A 292 -23.12 -32.59 -6.40
N TYR A 293 -23.17 -31.80 -5.31
CA TYR A 293 -23.47 -30.37 -5.39
C TYR A 293 -22.42 -29.62 -6.21
N TYR A 294 -21.13 -29.73 -5.86
CA TYR A 294 -20.08 -29.00 -6.56
C TYR A 294 -19.87 -29.48 -8.01
N THR A 295 -20.11 -30.77 -8.29
CA THR A 295 -20.08 -31.28 -9.68
C THR A 295 -21.19 -30.63 -10.52
N THR A 296 -22.41 -30.54 -9.99
CA THR A 296 -23.54 -29.91 -10.68
C THR A 296 -23.33 -28.41 -10.85
N GLU A 297 -22.78 -27.77 -9.81
CA GLU A 297 -22.53 -26.33 -9.79
C GLU A 297 -21.39 -25.94 -10.74
N GLU A 298 -20.33 -26.74 -10.83
CA GLU A 298 -19.23 -26.52 -11.78
C GLU A 298 -19.73 -26.58 -13.23
N GLU A 299 -20.55 -27.57 -13.59
CA GLU A 299 -21.13 -27.68 -14.94
C GLU A 299 -22.09 -26.52 -15.26
N ARG A 300 -22.90 -26.10 -14.27
CA ARG A 300 -23.78 -24.92 -14.38
C ARG A 300 -22.96 -23.66 -14.66
N LEU A 301 -21.91 -23.43 -13.88
CA LEU A 301 -21.02 -22.27 -14.00
C LEU A 301 -20.23 -22.32 -15.31
N ARG A 302 -19.74 -23.48 -15.72
CA ARG A 302 -19.05 -23.70 -16.99
C ARG A 302 -19.93 -23.29 -18.18
N THR A 303 -21.19 -23.70 -18.16
CA THR A 303 -22.17 -23.31 -19.20
C THR A 303 -22.42 -21.80 -19.18
N ALA A 304 -22.55 -21.20 -17.99
CA ALA A 304 -22.73 -19.76 -17.83
C ALA A 304 -21.53 -18.96 -18.37
N VAL A 305 -20.30 -19.39 -18.06
CA VAL A 305 -19.05 -18.81 -18.57
C VAL A 305 -18.99 -18.87 -20.09
N ILE A 306 -19.29 -20.01 -20.70
CA ILE A 306 -19.28 -20.15 -22.17
C ILE A 306 -20.27 -19.16 -22.82
N ASN A 307 -21.47 -19.04 -22.26
CA ASN A 307 -22.48 -18.11 -22.76
C ASN A 307 -22.06 -16.65 -22.55
N ALA A 308 -21.55 -16.29 -21.37
CA ALA A 308 -21.07 -14.94 -21.06
C ALA A 308 -19.89 -14.55 -21.96
N ARG A 309 -18.96 -15.48 -22.26
CA ARG A 309 -17.84 -15.25 -23.18
C ARG A 309 -18.33 -14.95 -24.60
N ARG A 310 -19.34 -15.67 -25.09
CA ARG A 310 -19.95 -15.41 -26.41
C ARG A 310 -20.61 -14.03 -26.48
N GLN A 311 -21.36 -13.65 -25.45
CA GLN A 311 -22.00 -12.33 -25.37
C GLN A 311 -20.98 -11.20 -25.29
N THR A 312 -19.96 -11.37 -24.44
CA THR A 312 -18.90 -10.37 -24.24
C THR A 312 -18.11 -10.09 -25.53
N ALA A 313 -17.85 -11.12 -26.34
CA ALA A 313 -17.16 -10.98 -27.61
C ALA A 313 -17.91 -10.12 -28.64
N GLN A 314 -19.24 -9.97 -28.51
CA GLN A 314 -20.06 -9.16 -29.42
C GLN A 314 -20.08 -7.67 -29.05
N GLU A 315 -19.66 -7.31 -27.82
CA GLU A 315 -19.72 -5.95 -27.31
C GLU A 315 -18.32 -5.42 -26.93
N PRO A 316 -17.46 -5.12 -27.92
CA PRO A 316 -16.16 -4.52 -27.64
C PRO A 316 -16.32 -3.13 -26.99
N LEU A 317 -15.39 -2.81 -26.10
CA LEU A 317 -15.26 -1.47 -25.49
C LEU A 317 -14.75 -0.47 -26.53
N GLY A 318 -14.87 0.82 -26.20
CA GLY A 318 -14.28 1.90 -27.02
C GLY A 318 -12.77 2.04 -26.81
N ILE A 319 -12.07 0.92 -26.55
CA ILE A 319 -10.67 0.85 -26.17
C ILE A 319 -9.99 -0.26 -26.99
N ALA A 320 -8.82 0.04 -27.55
CA ALA A 320 -8.00 -0.92 -28.28
C ALA A 320 -6.51 -0.76 -27.93
N PHE A 321 -5.76 -1.83 -28.08
CA PHE A 321 -4.31 -1.87 -27.91
C PHE A 321 -3.67 -2.19 -29.25
N ILE A 322 -2.74 -1.34 -29.67
CA ILE A 322 -2.04 -1.46 -30.95
C ILE A 322 -0.57 -1.68 -30.66
N THR A 323 -0.02 -2.80 -31.11
CA THR A 323 1.38 -3.15 -30.92
C THR A 323 2.15 -2.90 -32.21
N PHE A 324 3.19 -2.06 -32.11
CA PHE A 324 4.08 -1.72 -33.22
C PHE A 324 5.33 -2.60 -33.23
N ASP A 325 6.09 -2.56 -34.32
CA ASP A 325 7.31 -3.35 -34.44
C ASP A 325 8.41 -2.90 -33.46
N THR A 326 8.57 -1.58 -33.32
CA THR A 326 9.62 -0.89 -32.56
C THR A 326 9.04 0.08 -31.52
N GLU A 327 9.77 0.32 -30.42
CA GLU A 327 9.36 1.27 -29.37
C GLU A 327 9.33 2.71 -29.90
N GLU A 328 10.28 3.07 -30.75
CA GLU A 328 10.41 4.40 -31.34
C GLU A 328 9.18 4.74 -32.18
N ALA A 329 8.64 3.77 -32.92
CA ALA A 329 7.42 3.92 -33.69
C ALA A 329 6.19 4.16 -32.79
N ALA A 330 6.07 3.41 -31.69
CA ALA A 330 5.00 3.60 -30.71
C ALA A 330 5.06 5.00 -30.08
N GLN A 331 6.26 5.42 -29.65
CA GLN A 331 6.49 6.76 -29.10
C GLN A 331 6.17 7.84 -30.13
N TYR A 332 6.62 7.69 -31.38
CA TYR A 332 6.32 8.63 -32.46
C TYR A 332 4.81 8.76 -32.69
N VAL A 333 4.07 7.65 -32.73
CA VAL A 333 2.61 7.66 -32.88
C VAL A 333 1.94 8.41 -31.73
N VAL A 334 2.35 8.16 -30.48
CA VAL A 334 1.79 8.86 -29.32
C VAL A 334 2.05 10.38 -29.40
N HIS A 335 3.26 10.79 -29.77
CA HIS A 335 3.63 12.22 -29.81
C HIS A 335 3.07 12.97 -31.03
N SER A 336 2.93 12.30 -32.18
CA SER A 336 2.47 12.92 -33.43
C SER A 336 0.96 12.86 -33.63
N PHE A 337 0.26 12.03 -32.85
CA PHE A 337 -1.18 11.87 -33.00
C PHE A 337 -1.93 13.14 -32.56
N VAL A 338 -2.75 13.65 -33.48
CA VAL A 338 -3.71 14.72 -33.22
C VAL A 338 -5.09 14.20 -33.59
N PRO A 339 -6.08 14.28 -32.69
CA PRO A 339 -7.44 13.82 -32.98
C PRO A 339 -8.02 14.57 -34.17
N GLY A 340 -8.70 13.85 -35.05
CA GLY A 340 -9.36 14.43 -36.22
C GLY A 340 -10.74 14.99 -35.87
N THR A 341 -11.35 15.71 -36.81
CA THR A 341 -12.73 16.23 -36.67
C THR A 341 -13.79 15.12 -36.65
N ARG A 342 -13.53 13.98 -37.33
CA ARG A 342 -14.43 12.82 -37.36
C ARG A 342 -14.15 11.80 -36.25
N PHE A 343 -12.89 11.61 -35.90
CA PHE A 343 -12.45 10.64 -34.91
C PHE A 343 -11.87 11.35 -33.69
N HIS A 344 -12.64 11.37 -32.61
CA HIS A 344 -12.24 11.94 -31.32
C HIS A 344 -11.45 10.92 -30.47
N TRP A 345 -10.65 10.09 -31.12
CA TRP A 345 -9.86 9.07 -30.43
C TRP A 345 -8.74 9.74 -29.63
N SER A 346 -8.42 9.16 -28.49
CA SER A 346 -7.24 9.56 -27.72
C SER A 346 -6.23 8.42 -27.75
N VAL A 347 -4.95 8.76 -27.85
CA VAL A 347 -3.86 7.81 -28.05
C VAL A 347 -2.81 8.09 -26.98
N ALA A 348 -2.51 7.07 -26.18
CA ALA A 348 -1.54 7.15 -25.08
C ALA A 348 -0.70 5.88 -25.03
N LYS A 349 0.47 5.94 -24.38
CA LYS A 349 1.28 4.74 -24.14
C LYS A 349 0.46 3.72 -23.36
N ALA A 350 0.47 2.46 -23.77
CA ALA A 350 -0.24 1.42 -23.04
C ALA A 350 0.43 1.18 -21.67
N PRO A 351 -0.35 1.06 -20.59
CA PRO A 351 0.15 0.51 -19.33
C PRO A 351 0.54 -0.96 -19.49
N ALA A 352 1.40 -1.46 -18.60
CA ALA A 352 1.77 -2.86 -18.62
C ALA A 352 0.53 -3.75 -18.37
N PRO A 353 0.37 -4.89 -19.06
CA PRO A 353 -0.79 -5.77 -18.88
C PRO A 353 -1.14 -6.14 -17.42
N PRO A 354 -0.19 -6.43 -16.50
CA PRO A 354 -0.52 -6.74 -15.11
C PRO A 354 -0.94 -5.51 -14.27
N ASP A 355 -0.63 -4.30 -14.76
CA ASP A 355 -1.01 -3.03 -14.13
C ASP A 355 -2.44 -2.63 -14.48
N ILE A 356 -2.99 -3.11 -15.60
CA ILE A 356 -4.37 -2.82 -16.02
C ILE A 356 -5.37 -3.58 -15.13
N ILE A 357 -6.38 -2.87 -14.62
CA ILE A 357 -7.54 -3.43 -13.95
C ILE A 357 -8.66 -3.56 -14.98
N TRP A 358 -8.69 -4.71 -15.65
CA TRP A 358 -9.54 -4.97 -16.81
C TRP A 358 -11.03 -4.80 -16.52
N GLU A 359 -11.48 -5.15 -15.31
CA GLU A 359 -12.86 -5.05 -14.85
C GLU A 359 -13.35 -3.60 -14.77
N ASN A 360 -12.43 -2.64 -14.61
CA ASN A 360 -12.74 -1.22 -14.47
C ASN A 360 -12.73 -0.45 -15.80
N LEU A 361 -12.17 -1.03 -16.88
CA LEU A 361 -12.11 -0.38 -18.21
C LEU A 361 -13.50 -0.06 -18.78
N GLN A 362 -14.53 -0.80 -18.36
CA GLN A 362 -15.92 -0.57 -18.78
C GLN A 362 -16.56 0.68 -18.18
N VAL A 363 -15.97 1.26 -17.13
CA VAL A 363 -16.55 2.38 -16.38
C VAL A 363 -16.46 3.65 -17.24
N SER A 364 -17.61 4.28 -17.49
CA SER A 364 -17.65 5.56 -18.21
C SER A 364 -17.12 6.70 -17.35
N SER A 365 -16.49 7.71 -17.96
CA SER A 365 -15.92 8.85 -17.23
C SER A 365 -16.93 9.56 -16.34
N ARG A 366 -18.19 9.72 -16.79
CA ARG A 366 -19.25 10.36 -15.98
C ARG A 366 -19.56 9.57 -14.70
N ASN A 367 -19.66 8.24 -14.81
CA ASN A 367 -19.90 7.37 -13.66
C ASN A 367 -18.69 7.33 -12.74
N TRP A 368 -17.48 7.43 -13.30
CA TRP A 368 -16.26 7.51 -12.52
C TRP A 368 -16.22 8.81 -11.70
N TYR A 369 -16.47 9.97 -12.31
CA TYR A 369 -16.48 11.26 -11.60
C TYR A 369 -17.54 11.31 -10.49
N SER A 370 -18.76 10.81 -10.74
CA SER A 370 -19.79 10.78 -9.70
C SER A 370 -19.40 9.87 -8.54
N LYS A 371 -18.83 8.70 -8.83
CA LYS A 371 -18.31 7.76 -7.83
C LYS A 371 -17.15 8.37 -7.03
N ALA A 372 -16.22 9.03 -7.71
CA ALA A 372 -15.07 9.70 -7.10
C ALA A 372 -15.51 10.84 -6.16
N ILE A 373 -16.46 11.68 -6.59
CA ILE A 373 -16.99 12.76 -5.73
C ILE A 373 -17.66 12.15 -4.49
N LEU A 374 -18.57 11.19 -4.68
CA LEU A 374 -19.30 10.57 -3.58
C LEU A 374 -18.35 9.89 -2.57
N ILE A 375 -17.42 9.06 -3.04
CA ILE A 375 -16.48 8.34 -2.19
C ILE A 375 -15.56 9.31 -1.46
N ASN A 376 -15.00 10.31 -2.15
CA ASN A 376 -14.11 11.28 -1.48
C ASN A 376 -14.85 12.16 -0.48
N CYS A 377 -16.11 12.52 -0.74
CA CYS A 377 -16.95 13.21 0.25
C CYS A 377 -17.17 12.33 1.49
N ILE A 378 -17.55 11.06 1.31
CA ILE A 378 -17.74 10.12 2.42
C ILE A 378 -16.43 9.93 3.19
N LEU A 379 -15.32 9.72 2.50
CA LEU A 379 -13.99 9.56 3.09
C LEU A 379 -13.61 10.79 3.91
N PHE A 380 -13.82 11.99 3.35
CA PHE A 380 -13.56 13.24 4.05
C PHE A 380 -14.37 13.33 5.34
N PHE A 381 -15.68 13.06 5.31
CA PHE A 381 -16.51 13.10 6.52
C PHE A 381 -16.08 12.04 7.54
N ILE A 382 -15.86 10.78 7.11
CA ILE A 382 -15.41 9.72 8.00
C ILE A 382 -14.12 10.13 8.68
N LEU A 383 -13.10 10.53 7.92
CA LEU A 383 -11.80 10.88 8.51
C LEU A 383 -11.91 12.16 9.34
N PHE A 384 -12.58 13.21 8.88
CA PHE A 384 -12.78 14.45 9.64
C PHE A 384 -13.41 14.20 11.02
N PHE A 385 -14.49 13.42 11.10
CA PHE A 385 -15.18 13.14 12.37
C PHE A 385 -14.44 12.09 13.23
N LEU A 386 -13.77 11.12 12.61
CA LEU A 386 -13.09 10.03 13.30
C LEU A 386 -11.73 10.45 13.88
N THR A 387 -11.02 11.39 13.25
CA THR A 387 -9.66 11.73 13.63
C THR A 387 -9.52 13.01 14.44
N THR A 388 -10.56 13.86 14.53
CA THR A 388 -10.49 15.09 15.34
C THR A 388 -10.45 14.70 16.82
N PRO A 389 -9.31 14.86 17.53
CA PRO A 389 -9.17 14.39 18.91
C PRO A 389 -10.18 15.07 19.83
N ALA A 390 -10.52 16.34 19.57
CA ALA A 390 -11.54 17.08 20.32
C ALA A 390 -12.94 16.45 20.20
N ILE A 391 -13.35 15.98 19.02
CA ILE A 391 -14.67 15.33 18.80
C ILE A 391 -14.69 13.97 19.47
N VAL A 392 -13.62 13.19 19.33
CA VAL A 392 -13.53 11.88 19.98
C VAL A 392 -13.46 12.03 21.49
N VAL A 393 -12.68 12.97 22.02
CA VAL A 393 -12.57 13.22 23.46
C VAL A 393 -13.88 13.79 24.02
N THR A 394 -14.60 14.67 23.32
CA THR A 394 -15.93 15.15 23.77
C THR A 394 -16.99 14.05 23.70
N PHE A 395 -17.01 13.24 22.64
CA PHE A 395 -17.89 12.07 22.55
C PHE A 395 -17.57 11.03 23.63
N LEU A 396 -16.28 10.74 23.85
CA LEU A 396 -15.84 9.85 24.91
C LEU A 396 -16.17 10.42 26.28
N ASN A 397 -15.97 11.72 26.54
CA ASN A 397 -16.27 12.31 27.85
C ASN A 397 -17.77 12.32 28.13
N THR A 398 -18.61 12.60 27.13
CA THR A 398 -20.08 12.51 27.26
C THR A 398 -20.55 11.07 27.44
N TRP A 399 -19.94 10.11 26.73
CA TRP A 399 -20.21 8.68 26.91
C TRP A 399 -19.68 8.15 28.26
N THR A 400 -18.53 8.61 28.71
CA THR A 400 -17.89 8.26 29.99
C THR A 400 -18.67 8.83 31.16
N ALA A 401 -19.20 10.05 31.04
CA ALA A 401 -20.13 10.63 32.00
C ALA A 401 -21.44 9.82 32.11
N SER A 402 -21.87 9.14 31.04
CA SER A 402 -23.01 8.22 31.08
C SER A 402 -22.70 6.85 31.71
N GLN A 403 -21.43 6.51 31.94
CA GLN A 403 -20.94 5.21 32.42
C GLN A 403 -19.94 5.35 33.60
N GLU A 404 -20.03 6.46 34.34
CA GLU A 404 -19.03 6.90 35.34
C GLU A 404 -18.75 5.84 36.43
N GLU A 405 -19.77 5.05 36.79
CA GLU A 405 -19.70 3.94 37.76
C GLU A 405 -18.87 2.74 37.27
N ILE A 406 -18.85 2.47 35.95
CA ILE A 406 -18.11 1.34 35.36
C ILE A 406 -16.64 1.72 35.13
N ILE A 407 -16.39 2.96 34.72
CA ILE A 407 -15.05 3.44 34.39
C ILE A 407 -14.23 3.75 35.65
N LYS A 408 -14.85 4.16 36.76
CA LYS A 408 -14.17 4.24 38.07
C LYS A 408 -13.72 2.88 38.63
N LYS A 409 -14.34 1.78 38.18
CA LYS A 409 -13.93 0.40 38.49
C LYS A 409 -12.89 -0.16 37.52
N ALA A 410 -12.86 0.33 36.28
CA ALA A 410 -11.74 0.11 35.38
C ALA A 410 -10.56 0.97 35.85
N SER A 411 -9.35 0.43 35.82
CA SER A 411 -8.19 1.05 36.45
C SER A 411 -7.88 2.46 35.89
N PRO A 412 -7.18 3.33 36.65
CA PRO A 412 -6.62 4.61 36.16
C PRO A 412 -5.80 4.47 34.86
N LEU A 413 -5.31 3.25 34.60
CA LEU A 413 -4.66 2.85 33.36
C LEU A 413 -5.58 3.01 32.14
N LEU A 414 -6.88 2.71 32.25
CA LEU A 414 -7.79 2.80 31.11
C LEU A 414 -8.07 4.26 30.73
N SER A 415 -8.22 5.17 31.70
CA SER A 415 -8.45 6.59 31.43
C SER A 415 -7.24 7.31 30.81
N GLU A 416 -6.02 6.93 31.20
CA GLU A 416 -4.79 7.55 30.67
C GLU A 416 -4.35 6.95 29.32
N PHE A 417 -4.60 5.66 29.10
CA PHE A 417 -4.14 4.97 27.88
C PHE A 417 -5.19 4.95 26.76
N LEU A 418 -6.49 5.09 27.06
CA LEU A 418 -7.55 5.03 26.05
C LEU A 418 -7.42 6.10 24.95
N PRO A 419 -7.12 7.38 25.25
CA PRO A 419 -6.93 8.40 24.21
C PRO A 419 -5.74 8.07 23.30
N THR A 420 -4.61 7.67 23.87
CA THR A 420 -3.39 7.32 23.13
C THR A 420 -3.57 6.06 22.27
N LEU A 421 -4.25 5.04 22.81
CA LEU A 421 -4.60 3.83 22.07
C LEU A 421 -5.58 4.14 20.93
N LEU A 422 -6.54 5.03 21.15
CA LEU A 422 -7.46 5.45 20.11
C LEU A 422 -6.73 6.20 19.00
N LEU A 423 -5.84 7.14 19.32
CA LEU A 423 -5.01 7.82 18.32
C LEU A 423 -4.14 6.84 17.52
N LEU A 424 -3.52 5.87 18.20
CA LEU A 424 -2.70 4.84 17.55
C LEU A 424 -3.52 3.97 16.60
N THR A 425 -4.68 3.49 17.06
CA THR A 425 -5.57 2.64 16.25
C THR A 425 -6.13 3.42 15.06
N MET A 426 -6.49 4.69 15.22
CA MET A 426 -6.97 5.53 14.13
C MET A 426 -5.85 5.84 13.11
N SER A 427 -4.64 6.13 13.58
CA SER A 427 -3.48 6.32 12.70
C SER A 427 -3.12 5.05 11.91
N ALA A 428 -3.30 3.86 12.50
CA ALA A 428 -3.10 2.59 11.81
C ALA A 428 -4.26 2.25 10.84
N LEU A 429 -5.49 2.64 11.18
CA LEU A 429 -6.68 2.36 10.39
C LEU A 429 -6.83 3.30 9.19
N MET A 430 -6.36 4.54 9.28
CA MET A 430 -6.50 5.54 8.21
C MET A 430 -5.95 5.05 6.86
N PRO A 431 -4.72 4.50 6.74
CA PRO A 431 -4.25 3.98 5.46
C PRO A 431 -5.09 2.85 4.89
N VAL A 432 -5.68 2.04 5.76
CA VAL A 432 -6.57 0.94 5.37
C VAL A 432 -7.87 1.49 4.80
N ILE A 433 -8.51 2.44 5.49
CA ILE A 433 -9.75 3.11 5.02
C ILE A 433 -9.50 3.80 3.67
N VAL A 434 -8.41 4.55 3.54
CA VAL A 434 -8.05 5.23 2.29
C VAL A 434 -7.85 4.21 1.17
N SER A 435 -7.10 3.13 1.40
CA SER A 435 -6.85 2.08 0.41
C SER A 435 -8.15 1.41 -0.08
N TYR A 436 -9.06 1.06 0.84
CA TYR A 436 -10.38 0.50 0.46
C TYR A 436 -11.23 1.52 -0.31
N SER A 437 -11.19 2.80 0.07
CA SER A 437 -11.93 3.85 -0.64
C SER A 437 -11.45 4.00 -2.09
N ASP A 438 -10.14 3.94 -2.33
CA ASP A 438 -9.56 4.04 -3.68
C ASP A 438 -9.79 2.78 -4.51
N GLN A 439 -9.75 1.58 -3.91
CA GLN A 439 -10.20 0.35 -4.59
C GLN A 439 -11.64 0.50 -5.10
N TRP A 440 -12.51 1.12 -4.29
CA TRP A 440 -13.87 1.39 -4.70
C TRP A 440 -13.98 2.49 -5.76
N MET A 441 -13.02 3.38 -5.98
CA MET A 441 -13.11 4.40 -7.03
C MET A 441 -13.02 3.84 -8.46
N SER A 442 -12.64 2.56 -8.63
CA SER A 442 -12.55 1.87 -9.92
C SER A 442 -11.56 2.53 -10.90
N HIS A 443 -10.30 2.69 -10.48
CA HIS A 443 -9.20 3.13 -11.35
C HIS A 443 -8.93 2.11 -12.48
N TRP A 444 -8.42 2.58 -13.62
CA TRP A 444 -8.06 1.70 -14.74
C TRP A 444 -6.73 0.98 -14.54
N THR A 445 -5.81 1.56 -13.75
CA THR A 445 -4.51 0.97 -13.46
C THR A 445 -4.27 0.85 -11.96
N LYS A 446 -3.52 -0.18 -11.56
CA LYS A 446 -3.10 -0.39 -10.17
C LYS A 446 -2.11 0.70 -9.74
N SER A 447 -1.25 1.14 -10.65
CA SER A 447 -0.28 2.21 -10.40
C SER A 447 -0.96 3.53 -10.06
N GLU A 448 -1.99 3.95 -10.81
CA GLU A 448 -2.76 5.15 -10.47
C GLU A 448 -3.50 5.00 -9.14
N GLN A 449 -4.09 3.82 -8.88
CA GLN A 449 -4.77 3.54 -7.62
C GLN A 449 -3.82 3.65 -6.42
N ASN A 450 -2.63 3.03 -6.51
CA ASN A 450 -1.61 3.07 -5.47
C ASN A 450 -1.07 4.50 -5.28
N PHE A 451 -0.86 5.23 -6.36
CA PHE A 451 -0.42 6.62 -6.30
C PHE A 451 -1.46 7.53 -5.65
N ALA A 452 -2.74 7.38 -6.01
CA ALA A 452 -3.85 8.11 -5.37
C ALA A 452 -3.95 7.76 -3.87
N THR A 453 -3.84 6.48 -3.53
CA THR A 453 -3.82 6.00 -2.13
C THR A 453 -2.68 6.66 -1.36
N MET A 454 -1.47 6.72 -1.92
CA MET A 454 -0.31 7.36 -1.31
C MET A 454 -0.53 8.87 -1.13
N GLN A 455 -1.01 9.57 -2.16
CA GLN A 455 -1.25 11.01 -2.11
C GLN A 455 -2.30 11.39 -1.06
N LYS A 456 -3.42 10.66 -1.01
CA LYS A 456 -4.46 10.88 0.01
C LYS A 456 -3.93 10.59 1.41
N ASN A 457 -3.19 9.51 1.59
CA ASN A 457 -2.56 9.20 2.87
C ASN A 457 -1.61 10.30 3.32
N LEU A 458 -0.76 10.81 2.43
CA LEU A 458 0.13 11.93 2.74
C LEU A 458 -0.64 13.20 3.07
N LEU A 459 -1.69 13.53 2.32
CA LEU A 459 -2.54 14.69 2.54
C LEU A 459 -3.19 14.62 3.92
N PHE A 460 -3.84 13.50 4.24
CA PHE A 460 -4.48 13.29 5.53
C PHE A 460 -3.46 13.26 6.67
N LEU A 461 -2.32 12.58 6.52
CA LEU A 461 -1.27 12.57 7.54
C LEU A 461 -0.72 13.98 7.79
N THR A 462 -0.61 14.81 6.75
CA THR A 462 -0.18 16.21 6.90
C THR A 462 -1.24 17.00 7.66
N ILE A 463 -2.51 16.92 7.24
CA ILE A 463 -3.62 17.64 7.87
C ILE A 463 -3.79 17.25 9.35
N TYR A 464 -3.64 15.96 9.68
CA TYR A 464 -3.86 15.45 11.03
C TYR A 464 -2.59 15.46 11.90
N GLY A 465 -1.41 15.33 11.30
CA GLY A 465 -0.13 15.34 11.99
C GLY A 465 0.35 16.74 12.34
N THR A 466 -0.11 17.77 11.62
CA THR A 466 -0.01 19.16 12.11
C THR A 466 -1.09 19.38 13.14
N ASP A 467 -0.69 19.50 14.40
CA ASP A 467 -1.58 19.72 15.55
C ASP A 467 -2.64 20.78 15.22
N PRO A 468 -3.95 20.51 15.32
CA PRO A 468 -5.01 21.50 15.08
C PRO A 468 -4.88 22.75 15.95
N THR A 469 -4.15 22.67 17.05
CA THR A 469 -3.80 23.81 17.92
C THR A 469 -2.96 24.88 17.21
N LEU A 470 -2.22 24.53 16.15
CA LEU A 470 -1.51 25.48 15.28
C LEU A 470 -2.46 26.30 14.39
N PHE A 471 -3.70 25.85 14.19
CA PHE A 471 -4.71 26.58 13.40
C PHE A 471 -5.64 27.46 14.26
N GLY A 472 -5.34 27.63 15.56
CA GLY A 472 -6.01 28.63 16.39
C GLY A 472 -7.52 28.46 16.46
N VAL A 473 -8.00 27.23 16.71
CA VAL A 473 -9.36 27.02 17.18
C VAL A 473 -9.29 26.87 18.70
N ASP A 474 -9.38 28.01 19.37
CA ASP A 474 -9.65 28.11 20.81
C ASP A 474 -11.05 27.56 21.16
#